data_AF-A0A4R0YRI8-F1
#
_entry.id   AF-A0A4R0YRI8-F1
#
_cell.length_a   1.000
_cell.length_b   1.000
_cell.length_c   1.000
_cell.angle_alpha   90.00
_cell.angle_beta   90.00
_cell.angle_gamma   90.00
#
_symmetry.space_group_name_H-M   'P 1'
#
loop_
_entity.id
_entity.type
_entity.pdbx_description
1 polymer ?
#
loop_
_entity_poly.entity_id
_entity_poly.type
_entity_poly.pdbx_seq_one_letter_code
_entity_poly.pdbx_strand_id
1 'polypeptide(L)'
;MAARKFEEIASDIARVATWREELLSSALDALESRHPKLAQALLENVGNRRRAGHWICAPHRAYGGKSPCELLADGDEDSVWDLLDGATPVEASCDKTRTNLAY
;
A
#
# COMPACT_ATOMS: atom_id res chain seq x y z
N MET A 1 30.43 3.48 -20.03
CA MET A 1 29.09 3.53 -20.67
C MET A 1 28.01 2.84 -19.84
N ALA A 2 28.26 1.66 -19.24
CA ALA A 2 27.30 0.98 -18.36
C ALA A 2 26.88 1.79 -17.11
N ALA A 3 27.81 2.52 -16.48
CA ALA A 3 27.52 3.34 -15.29
C ALA A 3 26.41 4.38 -15.55
N ARG A 4 26.45 5.07 -16.70
CA ARG A 4 25.45 6.08 -17.09
C ARG A 4 24.06 5.47 -17.28
N LYS A 5 23.97 4.25 -17.81
CA LYS A 5 22.70 3.53 -17.97
C LYS A 5 22.08 3.15 -16.61
N PHE A 6 22.89 2.74 -15.65
CA PHE A 6 22.39 2.45 -14.29
C PHE A 6 21.98 3.71 -13.53
N GLU A 7 22.67 4.84 -13.73
CA GLU A 7 22.29 6.14 -13.16
C GLU A 7 20.94 6.63 -13.70
N GLU A 8 20.69 6.49 -15.00
CA GLU A 8 19.41 6.80 -15.63
C GLU A 8 18.29 5.92 -15.04
N ILE A 9 18.51 4.60 -14.96
CA ILE A 9 17.55 3.67 -14.36
C ILE A 9 17.28 4.01 -12.88
N ALA A 10 18.30 4.33 -12.10
CA ALA A 10 18.14 4.70 -10.69
C ALA A 10 17.31 5.98 -10.54
N SER A 11 17.53 6.96 -11.44
CA SER A 11 16.77 8.22 -11.48
C SER A 11 15.30 7.97 -11.85
N ASP A 12 15.04 7.09 -12.80
CA ASP A 12 13.68 6.70 -13.18
C ASP A 12 12.96 5.97 -12.06
N ILE A 13 13.62 5.04 -11.37
CA ILE A 13 13.08 4.37 -10.17
C ILE A 13 12.74 5.38 -9.09
N ALA A 14 13.62 6.35 -8.83
CA ALA A 14 13.36 7.40 -7.84
C ALA A 14 12.14 8.25 -8.22
N ARG A 15 12.01 8.63 -9.50
CA ARG A 15 10.84 9.38 -10.00
C ARG A 15 9.55 8.60 -9.83
N VAL A 16 9.54 7.32 -10.20
CA VAL A 16 8.37 6.44 -10.02
C VAL A 16 8.03 6.26 -8.54
N ALA A 17 9.03 6.15 -7.66
CA ALA A 17 8.80 6.06 -6.23
C ALA A 17 8.15 7.33 -5.67
N THR A 18 8.59 8.52 -6.10
CA THR A 18 7.95 9.79 -5.72
C THR A 18 6.50 9.85 -6.17
N TRP A 19 6.22 9.56 -7.46
CA TRP A 19 4.85 9.54 -7.97
C TRP A 19 3.97 8.51 -7.26
N ARG A 20 4.53 7.36 -6.88
CA ARG A 20 3.81 6.37 -6.09
C ARG A 20 3.39 6.95 -4.74
N GLU A 21 4.28 7.61 -4.01
CA GLU A 21 3.94 8.21 -2.70
C GLU A 21 2.88 9.32 -2.81
N GLU A 22 2.88 10.08 -3.90
CA GLU A 22 1.83 11.07 -4.19
C GLU A 22 0.47 10.38 -4.41
N LEU A 23 0.44 9.30 -5.20
CA LEU A 23 -0.78 8.51 -5.42
C LEU A 23 -1.31 7.86 -4.14
N LEU A 24 -0.44 7.34 -3.27
CA LEU A 24 -0.85 6.78 -1.98
C LEU A 24 -1.50 7.83 -1.08
N SER A 25 -0.99 9.05 -1.11
CA SER A 25 -1.55 10.17 -0.35
C SER A 25 -2.93 10.55 -0.91
N SER A 26 -3.06 10.61 -2.24
CA SER A 26 -4.36 10.87 -2.91
C SER A 26 -5.39 9.77 -2.64
N ALA A 27 -4.98 8.50 -2.55
CA ALA A 27 -5.87 7.40 -2.18
C ALA A 27 -6.42 7.57 -0.75
N LEU A 28 -5.59 8.05 0.19
CA LEU A 28 -6.08 8.33 1.53
C LEU A 28 -6.99 9.56 1.58
N ASP A 29 -6.73 10.60 0.79
CA ASP A 29 -7.65 11.74 0.64
C ASP A 29 -9.04 11.28 0.14
N ALA A 30 -9.06 10.35 -0.81
CA ALA A 30 -10.28 9.74 -1.33
C ALA A 30 -11.00 8.89 -0.26
N LEU A 31 -10.26 8.18 0.59
CA LEU A 31 -10.82 7.44 1.72
C LEU A 31 -11.43 8.39 2.75
N GLU A 32 -10.72 9.45 3.15
CA GLU A 32 -11.20 10.43 4.13
C GLU A 32 -12.48 11.13 3.68
N SER A 33 -12.59 11.44 2.39
CA SER A 33 -13.77 12.10 1.83
C SER A 33 -14.98 11.17 1.68
N ARG A 34 -14.78 9.90 1.33
CA ARG A 34 -15.89 8.96 1.07
C ARG A 34 -16.28 8.12 2.28
N HIS A 35 -15.30 7.69 3.08
CA HIS A 35 -15.47 6.78 4.22
C HIS A 35 -14.74 7.33 5.46
N PRO A 36 -15.20 8.46 6.03
CA PRO A 36 -14.45 9.18 7.08
C PRO A 36 -14.22 8.36 8.34
N LYS A 37 -15.18 7.49 8.72
CA LYS A 37 -15.03 6.59 9.87
C LYS A 37 -13.93 5.56 9.67
N LEU A 38 -13.86 4.98 8.47
CA LEU A 38 -12.84 4.00 8.12
C LEU A 38 -11.45 4.67 8.06
N ALA A 39 -11.36 5.87 7.49
CA ALA A 39 -10.13 6.64 7.48
C ALA A 39 -9.62 6.95 8.90
N GLN A 40 -10.51 7.36 9.80
CA GLN A 40 -10.18 7.61 11.19
C GLN A 40 -9.66 6.35 11.88
N ALA A 41 -10.41 5.24 11.79
CA ALA A 41 -10.01 3.98 12.40
C ALA A 41 -8.68 3.46 11.84
N LEU A 42 -8.45 3.61 10.54
CA LEU A 42 -7.19 3.26 9.90
C LEU A 42 -6.02 4.07 10.47
N LEU A 43 -6.20 5.39 10.61
CA LEU A 43 -5.17 6.26 11.19
C LEU A 43 -4.90 5.96 12.66
N GLU A 44 -5.94 5.61 13.44
CA GLU A 44 -5.80 5.22 14.85
C GLU A 44 -5.04 3.89 15.01
N ASN A 45 -5.28 2.91 14.13
CA ASN A 45 -4.62 1.60 14.18
C ASN A 45 -3.20 1.61 13.57
N VAL A 46 -3.03 2.27 12.42
CA VAL A 46 -1.77 2.24 11.64
C VAL A 46 -0.83 3.38 12.03
N GLY A 47 -1.38 4.45 12.62
CA GLY A 47 -0.67 5.51 13.34
C GLY A 47 -0.33 6.75 12.52
N ASN A 48 0.09 6.62 11.26
CA ASN A 48 0.39 7.80 10.44
C ASN A 48 -0.11 7.69 9.00
N ARG A 49 -0.34 8.87 8.40
CA ARG A 49 -0.89 9.06 7.05
C ARG A 49 -0.13 8.28 5.98
N ARG A 50 1.20 8.28 6.04
CA ARG A 50 2.02 7.55 5.07
C ARG A 50 1.77 6.05 5.16
N ARG A 51 1.87 5.47 6.35
CA ARG A 51 1.62 4.04 6.58
C ARG A 51 0.20 3.64 6.22
N ALA A 52 -0.79 4.49 6.53
CA ALA A 52 -2.17 4.29 6.12
C ALA A 52 -2.33 4.25 4.59
N GLY A 53 -1.70 5.20 3.88
CA GLY A 53 -1.65 5.20 2.41
C GLY A 53 -1.02 3.93 1.83
N HIS A 54 0.09 3.46 2.40
CA HIS A 54 0.68 2.18 1.98
C HIS A 54 -0.23 0.99 2.29
N TRP A 55 -0.92 0.99 3.42
CA TRP A 55 -1.83 -0.10 3.81
C TRP A 55 -3.02 -0.22 2.87
N ILE A 56 -3.70 0.90 2.56
CA ILE A 56 -4.89 0.87 1.70
C ILE A 56 -4.60 0.41 0.27
N CYS A 57 -3.37 0.60 -0.21
CA CYS A 57 -2.94 0.16 -1.54
C CYS A 57 -2.11 -1.13 -1.53
N ALA A 58 -1.86 -1.74 -0.37
CA ALA A 58 -1.15 -3.01 -0.29
C ALA A 58 -2.10 -4.15 -0.68
N PRO A 59 -1.66 -5.15 -1.47
CA PRO A 59 -2.47 -6.32 -1.77
C PRO A 59 -2.55 -7.27 -0.56
N HIS A 60 -3.75 -7.79 -0.27
CA HIS A 60 -3.97 -8.75 0.81
C HIS A 60 -4.32 -10.14 0.25
N ARG A 61 -3.54 -11.16 0.63
CA ARG A 61 -3.74 -12.55 0.16
C ARG A 61 -5.11 -13.12 0.52
N ALA A 62 -5.66 -12.70 1.67
CA ALA A 62 -6.98 -13.12 2.12
C ALA A 62 -8.10 -12.78 1.13
N TYR A 63 -7.90 -11.77 0.28
CA TYR A 63 -8.88 -11.27 -0.70
C TYR A 63 -8.39 -11.48 -2.14
N GLY A 64 -7.70 -12.59 -2.40
CA GLY A 64 -7.22 -12.94 -3.74
C GLY A 64 -6.13 -11.99 -4.26
N GLY A 65 -5.42 -11.30 -3.37
CA GLY A 65 -4.41 -10.30 -3.74
C GLY A 65 -4.99 -8.91 -4.02
N LYS A 66 -6.29 -8.69 -3.81
CA LYS A 66 -6.87 -7.34 -3.87
C LYS A 66 -6.38 -6.49 -2.70
N SER A 67 -6.19 -5.21 -2.97
CA SER A 67 -5.95 -4.18 -1.99
C SER A 67 -7.25 -3.65 -1.39
N PRO A 68 -7.23 -3.09 -0.17
CA PRO A 68 -8.40 -2.42 0.40
C PRO A 68 -8.97 -1.34 -0.51
N CYS A 69 -8.14 -0.63 -1.28
CA CYS A 69 -8.57 0.33 -2.28
C CYS A 69 -9.42 -0.31 -3.39
N GLU A 70 -9.07 -1.51 -3.85
CA GLU A 70 -9.85 -2.25 -4.85
C GLU A 70 -11.15 -2.79 -4.25
N LEU A 71 -11.13 -3.26 -3.00
CA LEU A 71 -12.35 -3.67 -2.29
C LEU A 71 -13.35 -2.51 -2.15
N LEU A 72 -12.86 -1.31 -1.80
CA LEU A 72 -13.69 -0.10 -1.76
C LEU A 72 -14.22 0.33 -3.13
N ALA A 73 -13.48 0.06 -4.21
CA ALA A 73 -13.95 0.31 -5.57
C ALA A 73 -15.08 -0.66 -5.95
N ASP A 74 -15.02 -1.91 -5.48
CA ASP A 74 -16.05 -2.92 -5.66
C ASP A 74 -17.26 -2.72 -4.72
N GLY A 75 -17.19 -1.76 -3.79
CA GLY A 75 -18.23 -1.46 -2.80
C GLY A 75 -18.22 -2.38 -1.58
N ASP A 76 -17.17 -3.18 -1.42
CA ASP A 76 -17.00 -4.14 -0.34
C ASP A 76 -16.28 -3.49 0.86
N GLU A 77 -16.98 -2.57 1.53
CA GLU A 77 -16.46 -1.86 2.71
C GLU A 77 -16.31 -2.80 3.92
N ASP A 78 -17.23 -3.76 4.10
CA ASP A 78 -17.25 -4.68 5.23
C ASP A 78 -15.96 -5.52 5.29
N SER A 79 -15.50 -6.03 4.14
CA SER A 79 -14.22 -6.74 4.04
C SER A 79 -13.01 -5.88 4.45
N VAL A 80 -13.08 -4.56 4.26
CA VAL A 80 -11.99 -3.66 4.66
C VAL A 80 -12.00 -3.42 6.17
N TRP A 81 -13.18 -3.38 6.78
CA TRP A 81 -13.31 -3.37 8.24
C TRP A 81 -12.78 -4.67 8.86
N ASP A 82 -13.14 -5.83 8.31
CA ASP A 82 -12.61 -7.12 8.75
C ASP A 82 -11.09 -7.19 8.65
N LEU A 83 -10.51 -6.63 7.57
CA LEU A 83 -9.06 -6.51 7.40
C LEU A 83 -8.41 -5.63 8.47
N LEU A 84 -9.04 -4.52 8.81
CA LEU A 84 -8.52 -3.58 9.80
C LEU A 84 -8.57 -4.17 11.21
N ASP A 85 -9.65 -4.85 11.55
CA ASP A 85 -9.83 -5.54 12.83
C ASP A 85 -8.92 -6.77 12.95
N GLY A 86 -8.70 -7.48 11.85
CA GLY A 86 -7.74 -8.59 11.76
C GLY A 86 -6.28 -8.15 11.79
N ALA A 87 -5.98 -6.87 11.49
CA ALA A 87 -4.63 -6.30 11.45
C ALA A 87 -4.05 -5.94 12.83
N THR A 88 -4.51 -6.59 13.91
CA THR A 88 -3.76 -6.62 15.18
C THR A 88 -2.30 -6.98 14.90
N PRO A 89 -1.32 -6.35 15.59
CA PRO A 89 0.05 -6.21 15.09
C PRO A 89 0.81 -7.54 15.19
N VAL A 90 0.59 -8.41 14.23
CA VAL A 90 1.46 -9.54 13.96
C VAL A 90 1.75 -9.58 12.47
N GLU A 91 2.99 -9.16 12.20
CA GLU A 91 3.77 -9.48 11.02
C GLU A 91 3.48 -8.61 9.78
N ALA A 92 4.16 -7.47 9.78
CA ALA A 92 4.92 -7.06 8.62
C ALA A 92 5.87 -8.20 8.18
N SER A 93 5.34 -9.25 7.54
CA SER A 93 6.16 -10.22 6.86
C SER A 93 6.62 -9.58 5.55
N CYS A 94 7.78 -8.93 5.66
CA CYS A 94 8.69 -8.77 4.54
C CYS A 94 9.02 -10.18 4.02
N ASP A 95 8.26 -10.65 3.03
CA ASP A 95 8.59 -11.85 2.28
C ASP A 95 9.86 -11.58 1.48
N LYS A 96 10.99 -11.85 2.13
CA LYS A 96 12.29 -12.06 1.52
C LYS A 96 12.24 -13.37 0.75
N THR A 97 11.68 -13.35 -0.45
CA THR A 97 11.97 -14.39 -1.44
C THR A 97 12.44 -13.76 -2.75
N ARG A 98 13.53 -12.98 -2.63
CA ARG A 98 14.50 -12.83 -3.71
C ARG A 98 15.40 -14.06 -3.69
N THR A 99 14.90 -15.19 -4.18
CA THR A 99 15.76 -16.32 -4.52
C THR A 99 16.60 -15.91 -5.72
N ASN A 100 17.90 -15.82 -5.48
CA ASN A 100 18.94 -15.74 -6.49
C ASN A 100 18.71 -16.85 -7.54
N LEU A 101 18.36 -16.48 -8.77
CA LEU A 101 18.81 -17.25 -9.93
C LEU A 101 20.21 -16.73 -10.27
N ALA A 102 21.21 -17.49 -9.84
CA ALA A 102 22.56 -17.39 -10.38
C ALA A 102 22.52 -17.81 -11.87
N TYR A 103 23.04 -16.96 -12.74
CA TYR A 103 23.59 -17.32 -14.05
C TYR A 103 25.09 -17.06 -14.00
#